data_AF-A0A7I8MX22-F1
#
_entry.id   AF-A0A7I8MX22-F1
#
_cell.length_a   1.000
_cell.length_b   1.000
_cell.length_c   1.000
_cell.angle_alpha   90.00
_cell.angle_beta   90.00
_cell.angle_gamma   90.00
#
_symmetry.space_group_name_H-M   'P 1'
#
loop_
_entity.id
_entity.type
_entity.pdbx_description
1 polymer ?
#
loop_
_entity_poly.entity_id
_entity_poly.type
_entity_poly.pdbx_seq_one_letter_code
_entity_poly.pdbx_strand_id
1 'polypeptide(L)'
;MNRRTWFCLFLGTYAGCWILLLSYGMIGENEHLLRIADIFENDIVNFLFLTSLFFLIALVTAEAVELTHHGTRRLPPFGPRLGDVLIRYGYLTEEQLQEALDIQRMKLGEVLVESGHITRAQLTHALLDQQRNSHRKLGEVLRELGYATAQDIRWGLSRLNRKLGRILVEMGFLRNDDLKQVLIRMWHG
;
A
#
# COMPACT_ATOMS: atom_id res chain seq x y z
N MET A 1 8.78 -1.17 -4.59
CA MET A 1 7.94 -0.99 -5.80
C MET A 1 7.42 -2.36 -6.23
N ASN A 2 6.30 -2.52 -6.97
CA ASN A 2 5.92 -3.85 -7.48
C ASN A 2 6.86 -4.26 -8.61
N ARG A 3 7.24 -5.54 -8.70
CA ARG A 3 8.16 -6.08 -9.73
C ARG A 3 7.73 -5.75 -11.16
N ARG A 4 6.41 -5.62 -11.40
CA ARG A 4 5.83 -5.18 -12.67
C ARG A 4 6.12 -3.70 -12.98
N THR A 5 6.00 -2.81 -12.00
CA THR A 5 6.24 -1.37 -12.17
C THR A 5 7.71 -1.06 -12.41
N TRP A 6 8.61 -1.78 -11.73
CA TRP A 6 10.05 -1.69 -11.97
C TRP A 6 10.41 -2.11 -13.40
N PHE A 7 9.84 -3.23 -13.87
CA PHE A 7 10.08 -3.72 -15.23
C PHE A 7 9.53 -2.77 -16.30
N CYS A 8 8.36 -2.17 -16.08
CA CYS A 8 7.80 -1.17 -17.00
C CYS A 8 8.67 0.09 -17.08
N LEU A 9 9.22 0.56 -15.95
CA LEU A 9 10.14 1.69 -15.94
C LEU A 9 11.41 1.35 -16.71
N PHE A 10 12.07 0.25 -16.37
CA PHE A 10 13.27 -0.23 -17.06
C PHE A 10 13.08 -0.33 -18.59
N LEU A 11 12.01 -1.00 -19.02
CA LEU A 11 11.72 -1.21 -20.44
C LEU A 11 11.39 0.11 -21.16
N GLY A 12 10.68 1.02 -20.47
CA GLY A 12 10.35 2.34 -20.98
C GLY A 12 11.58 3.23 -21.18
N THR A 13 12.50 3.28 -20.21
CA THR A 13 13.74 4.07 -20.33
C THR A 13 14.63 3.54 -21.46
N TYR A 14 14.80 2.21 -21.54
CA TYR A 14 15.60 1.58 -22.58
C TYR A 14 15.06 1.84 -24.00
N ALA A 15 13.75 1.65 -24.20
CA ALA A 15 13.12 1.93 -25.49
C ALA A 15 13.14 3.44 -25.82
N GLY A 16 12.96 4.30 -24.81
CA GLY A 16 13.02 5.75 -24.95
C GLY A 16 14.38 6.25 -25.45
N CYS A 17 15.49 5.71 -24.95
CA CYS A 17 16.84 6.06 -25.42
C CYS A 17 17.02 5.80 -26.92
N TRP A 18 16.56 4.64 -27.41
CA TRP A 18 16.62 4.30 -28.84
C TRP A 18 15.70 5.18 -29.69
N ILE A 19 14.47 5.41 -29.23
CA ILE A 19 13.51 6.27 -29.95
C ILE A 19 14.04 7.70 -30.05
N LEU A 20 14.64 8.23 -28.99
CA LEU A 20 15.24 9.57 -29.00
C LEU A 20 16.44 9.65 -29.95
N LEU A 21 17.32 8.64 -29.96
CA LEU A 21 18.46 8.59 -30.87
C LEU A 21 18.02 8.53 -32.34
N LEU A 22 17.06 7.65 -32.66
CA LEU A 22 16.55 7.47 -34.03
C LEU A 22 15.71 8.66 -34.49
N SER A 23 14.86 9.21 -33.63
CA SER A 23 14.04 10.38 -33.97
C SER A 23 14.89 11.63 -34.20
N TYR A 24 15.96 11.83 -33.41
CA TYR A 24 16.87 12.94 -33.61
C TYR A 24 17.70 12.81 -34.90
N GLY A 25 18.12 11.58 -35.25
CA GLY A 25 18.79 11.30 -36.53
C GLY A 25 17.90 11.53 -37.76
N MET A 26 16.58 11.45 -37.62
CA MET A 26 15.62 11.68 -38.71
C MET A 26 15.19 13.15 -38.85
N ILE A 27 15.27 13.95 -37.78
CA ILE A 27 14.68 15.30 -37.73
C ILE A 27 15.71 16.43 -37.90
N GLY A 28 16.99 16.21 -37.53
CA GLY A 28 18.00 17.26 -37.54
C GLY A 28 19.16 16.99 -38.48
N GLU A 29 19.56 17.99 -39.27
CA GLU A 29 20.88 18.11 -39.93
C GLU A 29 22.02 18.31 -38.90
N ASN A 30 21.86 17.81 -37.68
CA ASN A 30 22.78 18.00 -36.57
C ASN A 30 23.76 16.83 -36.49
N GLU A 31 24.87 16.94 -37.22
CA GLU A 31 25.96 15.96 -37.22
C GLU A 31 26.54 15.68 -35.82
N HIS A 32 26.36 16.59 -34.86
CA HIS A 32 26.96 16.48 -33.54
C HIS A 32 26.51 15.25 -32.73
N LEU A 33 25.22 14.90 -32.71
CA LEU A 33 24.77 13.73 -31.94
C LEU A 33 25.10 12.41 -32.64
N LEU A 34 25.05 12.40 -33.97
CA LEU A 34 25.48 11.25 -34.77
C LEU A 34 26.99 11.00 -34.58
N ARG A 35 27.81 12.06 -34.51
CA ARG A 35 29.25 11.96 -34.17
C ARG A 35 29.53 11.49 -32.74
N ILE A 36 28.69 11.87 -31.76
CA ILE A 36 28.81 11.39 -30.38
C ILE A 36 28.37 9.91 -30.27
N ALA A 37 27.41 9.50 -31.09
CA ALA A 37 26.96 8.13 -31.17
C ALA A 37 27.89 7.26 -32.01
N ASP A 38 28.73 7.83 -32.89
CA ASP A 38 29.70 7.14 -33.75
C ASP A 38 31.08 7.06 -33.08
N ILE A 39 31.18 6.23 -32.04
CA ILE A 39 32.36 6.15 -31.16
C ILE A 39 33.44 5.25 -31.76
N PHE A 40 33.04 4.29 -32.59
CA PHE A 40 33.92 3.28 -33.16
C PHE A 40 33.72 3.24 -34.67
N GLU A 41 34.82 3.10 -35.44
CA GLU A 41 34.79 2.96 -36.90
C GLU A 41 33.96 1.76 -37.39
N ASN A 42 33.68 0.79 -36.51
CA ASN A 42 32.89 -0.38 -36.82
C ASN A 42 31.47 -0.24 -36.27
N ASP A 43 30.50 -0.14 -37.18
CA ASP A 43 29.07 0.02 -36.87
C ASP A 43 28.53 -1.05 -35.90
N ILE A 44 29.00 -2.30 -36.03
CA ILE A 44 28.55 -3.42 -35.18
C ILE A 44 29.06 -3.22 -33.76
N VAL A 45 30.32 -2.85 -33.60
CA VAL A 45 30.94 -2.59 -32.28
C VAL A 45 30.25 -1.40 -31.63
N ASN A 46 29.96 -0.36 -32.41
CA ASN A 46 29.26 0.82 -31.94
C ASN A 46 27.82 0.52 -31.48
N PHE A 47 27.08 -0.29 -32.23
CA PHE A 47 25.74 -0.75 -31.84
C PHE A 47 25.76 -1.58 -30.56
N LEU A 48 26.72 -2.52 -30.44
CA LEU A 48 26.88 -3.34 -29.23
C LEU A 48 27.27 -2.47 -28.01
N PHE A 49 28.06 -1.42 -28.22
CA PHE A 49 28.42 -0.49 -27.17
C PHE A 49 27.20 0.34 -26.71
N LEU A 50 26.46 0.95 -27.63
CA LEU A 50 25.27 1.76 -27.33
C LEU A 50 24.15 0.97 -26.66
N THR A 51 23.90 -0.27 -27.10
CA THR A 51 22.92 -1.16 -26.46
C THR A 51 23.29 -1.46 -25.01
N SER A 52 24.57 -1.76 -24.74
CA SER A 52 25.09 -1.99 -23.38
C SER A 52 25.00 -0.73 -22.51
N LEU A 53 25.34 0.44 -23.07
CA LEU A 53 25.27 1.72 -22.38
C LEU A 53 23.83 2.07 -21.99
N PHE A 54 22.87 1.97 -22.91
CA PHE A 54 21.46 2.24 -22.63
C PHE A 54 20.86 1.25 -21.64
N PHE A 55 21.28 -0.02 -21.68
CA PHE A 55 20.88 -1.02 -20.69
C PHE A 55 21.36 -0.63 -19.28
N LEU A 56 22.62 -0.21 -19.13
CA LEU A 56 23.17 0.25 -17.86
C LEU A 56 22.43 1.51 -17.34
N ILE A 57 22.15 2.48 -18.22
CA ILE A 57 21.37 3.68 -17.86
C ILE A 57 19.97 3.29 -17.38
N ALA A 58 19.29 2.40 -18.09
CA ALA A 58 17.96 1.91 -17.71
C ALA A 58 17.98 1.16 -16.36
N LEU A 59 19.03 0.37 -16.09
CA LEU A 59 19.20 -0.34 -14.83
C LEU A 59 19.41 0.61 -13.66
N VAL A 60 20.36 1.56 -13.79
CA VAL A 60 20.69 2.55 -12.75
C VAL A 60 19.49 3.44 -12.43
N THR A 61 18.76 3.90 -13.45
CA THR A 61 17.55 4.71 -13.24
C THR A 61 16.44 3.93 -12.54
N ALA A 62 16.21 2.67 -12.92
CA ALA A 62 15.21 1.82 -12.27
C ALA A 62 15.56 1.55 -10.80
N GLU A 63 16.83 1.28 -10.47
CA GLU A 63 17.29 1.11 -9.09
C GLU A 63 17.24 2.40 -8.27
N ALA A 64 17.65 3.55 -8.84
CA ALA A 64 17.58 4.84 -8.15
C ALA A 64 16.14 5.23 -7.79
N VAL A 65 15.19 4.96 -8.69
CA VAL A 65 13.75 5.15 -8.44
C VAL A 65 13.25 4.17 -7.38
N GLU A 66 13.74 2.94 -7.35
CA GLU A 66 13.38 1.99 -6.31
C GLU A 66 13.88 2.40 -4.92
N LEU A 67 15.12 2.88 -4.82
CA LEU A 67 15.71 3.35 -3.55
C LEU A 67 14.95 4.56 -2.99
N THR A 68 14.61 5.53 -3.84
CA THR A 68 13.79 6.69 -3.45
C THR A 68 12.35 6.28 -3.07
N HIS A 69 11.77 5.30 -3.76
CA HIS A 69 10.44 4.77 -3.41
C HIS A 69 10.46 3.95 -2.10
N HIS A 70 11.55 3.26 -1.78
CA HIS A 70 11.66 2.50 -0.53
C HIS A 70 11.74 3.41 0.70
N GLY A 71 12.25 4.63 0.55
CA GLY A 71 12.30 5.65 1.62
C GLY A 71 10.97 6.36 1.88
N THR A 72 10.18 6.64 0.85
CA THR A 72 8.93 7.42 0.96
C THR A 72 7.76 6.68 1.63
N ARG A 73 7.86 5.35 1.82
CA ARG A 73 6.86 4.58 2.58
C ARG A 73 7.10 4.50 4.10
N ARG A 74 8.16 5.13 4.61
CA ARG A 74 8.43 5.23 6.06
C ARG A 74 8.08 6.58 6.66
N LEU A 75 7.59 7.53 5.87
CA LEU A 75 7.08 8.78 6.41
C LEU A 75 5.67 8.51 6.95
N PRO A 76 5.39 8.79 8.23
CA PRO A 76 4.02 8.80 8.71
C PRO A 76 3.23 9.78 7.83
N PRO A 77 1.95 9.51 7.52
CA PRO A 77 1.16 10.48 6.77
C PRO A 77 1.24 11.81 7.52
N PHE A 78 1.80 12.84 6.88
CA PHE A 78 1.87 14.21 7.39
C PHE A 78 0.48 14.83 7.33
N GLY A 79 -0.47 14.23 8.04
CA GLY A 79 -1.84 14.69 8.18
C GLY A 79 -2.23 14.64 9.65
N PRO A 80 -2.97 15.65 10.15
CA PRO A 80 -3.52 15.61 11.50
C PRO A 80 -4.38 14.35 11.68
N ARG A 81 -4.41 13.77 12.89
CA ARG A 81 -5.21 12.55 13.12
C ARG A 81 -6.68 12.90 12.91
N LEU A 82 -7.39 12.07 12.16
CA LEU A 82 -8.80 12.30 11.84
C LEU A 82 -9.65 12.52 13.11
N GLY A 83 -9.37 11.78 14.19
CA GLY A 83 -10.03 11.95 15.49
C GLY A 83 -9.86 13.35 16.06
N ASP A 84 -8.61 13.81 16.20
CA ASP A 84 -8.28 15.15 16.72
C ASP A 84 -8.98 16.26 15.91
N VAL A 85 -9.03 16.11 14.58
CA VAL A 85 -9.71 17.07 13.69
C VAL A 85 -11.22 17.08 13.92
N LEU A 86 -11.84 15.91 14.08
CA LEU A 86 -13.28 15.80 14.33
C LEU A 86 -13.67 16.40 15.67
N ILE A 87 -12.86 16.19 16.71
CA ILE A 87 -13.06 16.82 18.03
C ILE A 87 -12.88 18.32 17.95
N ARG A 88 -11.81 18.79 17.30
CA ARG A 88 -11.52 20.23 17.14
C ARG A 88 -12.67 20.99 16.48
N TYR A 89 -13.37 20.38 15.53
CA TYR A 89 -14.51 20.99 14.84
C TYR A 89 -15.87 20.70 15.52
N GLY A 90 -15.87 20.03 16.67
CA GLY A 90 -17.08 19.76 17.45
C GLY A 90 -17.99 18.68 16.88
N TYR A 91 -17.50 17.85 15.97
CA TYR A 91 -18.28 16.72 15.44
C TYR A 91 -18.30 15.53 16.40
N LEU A 92 -17.28 15.39 17.24
CA LEU A 92 -17.14 14.30 18.21
C LEU A 92 -16.70 14.83 19.57
N THR A 93 -17.10 14.09 20.61
CA THR A 93 -16.51 14.16 21.94
C THR A 93 -15.36 13.16 22.07
N GLU A 94 -14.48 13.35 23.07
CA GLU A 94 -13.41 12.40 23.36
C GLU A 94 -13.97 11.01 23.69
N GLU A 95 -15.10 10.95 24.40
CA GLU A 95 -15.77 9.70 24.75
C GLU A 95 -16.25 8.95 23.51
N GLN A 96 -16.90 9.63 22.57
CA GLN A 96 -17.36 9.04 21.31
C GLN A 96 -16.20 8.58 20.42
N LEU A 97 -15.10 9.33 20.40
CA LEU A 97 -13.90 8.93 19.69
C LEU A 97 -13.29 7.67 20.31
N GLN A 98 -13.20 7.62 21.64
CA GLN A 98 -12.64 6.49 22.36
C GLN A 98 -13.47 5.22 22.13
N GLU A 99 -14.80 5.31 22.18
CA GLU A 99 -15.69 4.17 21.91
C GLU A 99 -15.49 3.62 20.49
N ALA A 100 -15.38 4.50 19.48
CA ALA A 100 -15.12 4.09 18.11
C ALA A 100 -13.71 3.47 17.93
N LEU A 101 -12.71 3.97 18.68
CA LEU A 101 -11.37 3.41 18.70
C LEU A 101 -11.31 2.03 19.37
N ASP A 102 -12.09 1.81 20.43
CA ASP A 102 -12.17 0.51 21.10
C ASP A 102 -12.74 -0.54 20.15
N ILE A 103 -13.80 -0.21 19.40
CA ILE A 103 -14.33 -1.06 18.33
C ILE A 103 -13.28 -1.31 17.23
N GLN A 104 -12.51 -0.29 16.85
CA GLN A 104 -11.48 -0.43 15.84
C GLN A 104 -10.33 -1.35 16.28
N ARG A 105 -10.03 -1.38 17.57
CA ARG A 105 -8.92 -2.15 18.17
C ARG A 105 -9.30 -3.57 18.58
N MET A 106 -10.57 -3.94 18.44
CA MET A 106 -11.04 -5.29 18.75
C MET A 106 -10.20 -6.35 18.05
N LYS A 107 -10.04 -7.50 18.69
CA LYS A 107 -9.35 -8.65 18.12
C LYS A 107 -10.33 -9.56 17.39
N LEU A 108 -9.82 -10.39 16.48
CA LEU A 108 -10.63 -11.35 15.72
C LEU A 108 -11.49 -12.23 16.64
N GLY A 109 -10.91 -12.72 17.74
CA GLY A 109 -11.64 -13.54 18.70
C GLY A 109 -12.81 -12.80 19.35
N GLU A 110 -12.61 -11.54 19.76
CA GLU A 110 -13.66 -10.72 20.38
C GLU A 110 -14.81 -10.46 19.40
N VAL A 111 -14.49 -10.11 18.15
CA VAL A 111 -15.48 -9.91 17.09
C VAL A 111 -16.31 -11.18 16.85
N LEU A 112 -15.66 -12.35 16.79
CA LEU A 112 -16.35 -13.62 16.58
C LEU A 112 -17.21 -14.02 17.79
N VAL A 113 -16.85 -13.62 19.00
CA VAL A 113 -17.65 -13.85 20.22
C VAL A 113 -18.87 -12.93 20.24
N GLU A 114 -18.69 -11.63 20.00
CA GLU A 114 -19.79 -10.66 20.05
C GLU A 114 -20.85 -10.92 18.98
N SER A 115 -20.44 -11.43 17.83
CA SER A 115 -21.33 -11.83 16.75
C SER A 115 -21.97 -13.20 16.92
N GLY A 116 -21.59 -13.95 17.95
CA GLY A 116 -22.12 -15.28 18.23
C GLY A 116 -21.60 -16.40 17.32
N HIS A 117 -20.56 -16.14 16.51
CA HIS A 117 -19.92 -17.19 15.71
C HIS A 117 -19.18 -18.21 16.57
N ILE A 118 -18.62 -17.77 17.70
CA ILE A 118 -17.97 -18.64 18.70
C ILE A 118 -18.37 -18.22 20.12
N THR A 119 -18.22 -19.11 21.07
CA THR A 119 -18.42 -18.82 22.50
C THR A 119 -17.13 -18.32 23.16
N ARG A 120 -17.26 -17.62 24.29
CA ARG A 120 -16.09 -17.21 25.11
C ARG A 120 -15.22 -18.39 25.51
N ALA A 121 -15.84 -19.52 25.90
CA ALA A 121 -15.12 -20.73 26.27
C ALA A 121 -14.31 -21.33 25.09
N GLN A 122 -14.90 -21.36 23.89
CA GLN A 122 -14.21 -21.80 22.66
C GLN A 122 -13.04 -20.88 22.30
N LEU A 123 -13.22 -19.57 22.45
CA LEU A 123 -12.13 -18.60 22.24
C LEU A 123 -10.99 -18.83 23.23
N THR A 124 -11.29 -18.99 24.52
CA THR A 124 -10.26 -19.27 25.54
C THR A 124 -9.50 -20.56 25.23
N HIS A 125 -10.21 -21.63 24.85
CA HIS A 125 -9.57 -22.89 24.47
C HIS A 125 -8.67 -22.73 23.24
N ALA A 126 -9.13 -22.03 22.20
CA ALA A 126 -8.34 -21.76 21.00
C ALA A 126 -7.10 -20.90 21.29
N LEU A 127 -7.20 -19.92 22.18
CA LEU A 127 -6.06 -19.10 22.60
C LEU A 127 -5.02 -19.92 23.37
N LEU A 128 -5.45 -20.85 24.23
CA LEU A 128 -4.55 -21.77 24.92
C LEU A 128 -3.83 -22.69 23.94
N ASP A 129 -4.52 -23.24 22.94
CA ASP A 129 -3.89 -24.06 21.90
C ASP A 129 -2.92 -23.23 21.04
N GLN A 130 -3.29 -21.99 20.70
CA GLN A 130 -2.42 -21.06 19.97
C GLN A 130 -1.15 -20.72 20.76
N GLN A 131 -1.26 -20.51 22.08
CA GLN A 131 -0.08 -20.22 22.92
C GLN A 131 0.91 -21.39 22.97
N ARG A 132 0.41 -22.64 22.94
CA ARG A 132 1.26 -23.84 22.85
C ARG A 132 1.99 -23.93 21.51
N ASN A 133 1.42 -23.34 20.45
CA ASN A 133 1.94 -23.36 19.09
C ASN A 133 1.98 -21.94 18.49
N SER A 134 2.90 -21.09 18.97
CA SER A 134 2.97 -19.64 18.69
C SER A 134 3.04 -19.22 17.22
N HIS A 135 3.34 -20.15 16.31
CA HIS A 135 3.46 -19.89 14.87
C HIS A 135 2.10 -19.91 14.15
N ARG A 136 1.03 -20.39 14.81
CA ARG A 136 -0.29 -20.57 14.20
C ARG A 136 -1.16 -19.35 14.39
N LYS A 137 -1.97 -19.02 13.39
CA LYS A 137 -2.94 -17.92 13.48
C LYS A 137 -4.20 -18.38 14.21
N LEU A 138 -4.78 -17.51 15.03
CA LEU A 138 -6.00 -17.82 15.79
C LEU A 138 -7.13 -18.35 14.90
N GLY A 139 -7.31 -17.78 13.70
CA GLY A 139 -8.33 -18.24 12.76
C GLY A 139 -8.09 -19.65 12.21
N GLU A 140 -6.84 -20.09 12.10
CA GLU A 140 -6.50 -21.45 11.70
C GLU A 140 -6.82 -22.43 12.84
N VAL A 141 -6.43 -22.07 14.06
CA VAL A 141 -6.72 -22.84 15.28
C VAL A 141 -8.23 -23.01 15.49
N LEU A 142 -9.01 -21.92 15.37
CA LEU A 142 -10.47 -21.98 15.49
C LEU A 142 -11.12 -22.90 14.46
N ARG A 143 -10.58 -22.98 13.24
CA ARG A 143 -11.08 -23.86 12.18
C ARG A 143 -10.71 -25.31 12.44
N GLU A 144 -9.49 -25.58 12.86
CA GLU A 144 -9.03 -26.94 13.16
C GLU A 144 -9.75 -27.54 14.38
N LEU A 145 -10.07 -26.71 15.38
CA LEU A 145 -10.89 -27.11 16.52
C LEU A 145 -12.39 -27.26 16.18
N GLY A 146 -12.80 -26.93 14.95
CA GLY A 146 -14.19 -27.01 14.51
C GLY A 146 -15.11 -25.95 15.11
N TYR A 147 -14.56 -24.88 15.70
CA TYR A 147 -15.34 -23.82 16.35
C TYR A 147 -15.85 -22.76 15.38
N ALA A 148 -15.13 -22.52 14.28
CA ALA A 148 -15.51 -21.53 13.28
C ALA A 148 -15.21 -22.04 11.87
N THR A 149 -16.03 -21.66 10.90
CA THR A 149 -15.78 -21.96 9.49
C THR A 149 -14.81 -20.94 8.87
N ALA A 150 -14.23 -21.28 7.71
CA ALA A 150 -13.42 -20.32 6.96
C ALA A 150 -14.23 -19.05 6.56
N GLN A 151 -15.56 -19.16 6.42
CA GLN A 151 -16.43 -18.03 6.14
C GLN A 151 -16.55 -17.11 7.35
N ASP A 152 -16.72 -17.66 8.55
CA ASP A 152 -16.80 -16.89 9.80
C ASP A 152 -15.48 -16.14 10.05
N ILE A 153 -14.34 -16.79 9.85
CA ILE A 153 -13.03 -16.15 9.97
C ILE A 153 -12.87 -15.00 8.97
N ARG A 154 -13.26 -15.20 7.70
CA ARG A 154 -13.22 -14.14 6.68
C ARG A 154 -14.14 -12.98 7.04
N TRP A 155 -15.34 -13.29 7.53
CA TRP A 155 -16.30 -12.29 7.98
C TRP A 155 -15.72 -11.46 9.14
N GLY A 156 -15.16 -12.10 10.17
CA GLY A 156 -14.55 -11.42 11.30
C GLY A 156 -13.37 -10.52 10.89
N LEU A 157 -12.48 -11.02 10.01
CA LEU A 157 -11.39 -10.22 9.46
C LEU A 157 -11.88 -9.01 8.65
N SER A 158 -12.99 -9.14 7.91
CA SER A 158 -13.60 -8.03 7.18
C SER A 158 -14.12 -6.93 8.12
N ARG A 159 -14.53 -7.30 9.33
CA ARG A 159 -14.99 -6.35 10.36
C ARG A 159 -13.83 -5.60 11.01
N LEU A 160 -12.66 -6.25 11.17
CA LEU A 160 -11.46 -5.64 11.74
C LEU A 160 -10.84 -4.56 10.85
N ASN A 161 -10.90 -4.73 9.53
CA ASN A 161 -10.26 -3.81 8.59
C ASN A 161 -11.10 -2.56 8.28
N ARG A 162 -11.92 -2.11 9.24
CA ARG A 162 -12.78 -0.93 9.09
C ARG A 162 -12.01 0.33 9.43
N LYS A 163 -12.11 1.32 8.55
CA LYS A 163 -11.57 2.67 8.79
C LYS A 163 -12.38 3.34 9.90
N LEU A 164 -11.71 4.09 10.78
CA LEU A 164 -12.33 4.83 11.88
C LEU A 164 -13.53 5.67 11.43
N GLY A 165 -13.40 6.42 10.32
CA GLY A 165 -14.51 7.20 9.77
C GLY A 165 -15.77 6.38 9.44
N ARG A 166 -15.62 5.13 9.02
CA ARG A 166 -16.77 4.24 8.77
C ARG A 166 -17.40 3.76 10.08
N ILE A 167 -16.60 3.54 11.12
CA ILE A 167 -17.08 3.15 12.45
C ILE A 167 -17.93 4.28 13.03
N LEU A 168 -17.42 5.51 13.00
CA LEU A 168 -18.11 6.70 13.46
C LEU A 168 -19.47 6.92 12.77
N VAL A 169 -19.54 6.65 11.47
CA VAL A 169 -20.81 6.73 10.71
C VAL A 169 -21.78 5.62 11.08
N GLU A 170 -21.30 4.38 11.21
CA GLU A 170 -22.17 3.25 11.61
C GLU A 170 -22.71 3.39 13.03
N MET A 171 -21.95 4.02 13.95
CA MET A 171 -22.40 4.34 15.31
C MET A 171 -23.37 5.53 15.35
N GLY A 172 -23.58 6.23 14.24
CA GLY A 172 -24.44 7.42 14.18
C GLY A 172 -23.81 8.68 14.79
N PHE A 173 -22.52 8.64 15.17
CA PHE A 173 -21.80 9.79 15.70
C PHE A 173 -21.44 10.81 14.62
N LEU A 174 -21.37 10.38 13.37
CA LEU A 174 -20.98 11.23 12.25
C LEU A 174 -21.86 10.94 11.03
N ARG A 175 -22.32 11.96 10.30
CA ARG A 175 -22.97 11.73 9.01
C ARG A 175 -21.92 11.53 7.92
N ASN A 176 -22.29 10.84 6.85
CA ASN A 176 -21.37 10.58 5.74
C ASN A 176 -20.86 11.90 5.10
N ASP A 177 -21.73 12.91 5.04
CA ASP A 177 -21.38 14.22 4.48
C ASP A 177 -20.41 15.00 5.38
N ASP A 178 -20.58 14.93 6.70
CA ASP A 178 -19.67 15.55 7.66
C ASP A 178 -18.26 14.96 7.53
N LEU A 179 -18.16 13.63 7.40
CA LEU A 179 -16.89 12.94 7.17
C LEU A 179 -16.21 13.43 5.88
N LYS A 180 -16.96 13.56 4.77
CA LYS A 180 -16.41 14.06 3.51
C LYS A 180 -15.91 15.50 3.65
N GLN A 181 -16.69 16.37 4.29
CA GLN A 181 -16.28 17.76 4.50
C GLN A 181 -14.99 17.86 5.32
N VAL A 182 -14.88 17.09 6.40
CA VAL A 182 -13.69 17.06 7.24
C VAL A 182 -12.47 16.56 6.46
N LEU A 183 -12.64 15.52 5.65
CA LEU A 183 -11.58 15.03 4.77
C LEU A 183 -11.15 16.10 3.77
N ILE A 184 -12.08 16.77 3.07
CA ILE A 184 -11.74 17.85 2.14
C ILE A 184 -10.92 18.94 2.85
N ARG A 185 -11.36 19.38 4.03
CA ARG A 185 -10.63 20.40 4.81
C ARG A 185 -9.25 19.94 5.28
N MET A 186 -9.07 18.65 5.55
CA MET A 186 -7.80 18.06 5.97
C MET A 186 -6.74 18.04 4.85
N TRP A 187 -7.15 17.98 3.57
CA TRP A 187 -6.24 17.90 2.42
C TRP A 187 -6.08 19.22 1.65
N HIS A 188 -6.90 20.23 1.96
CA HIS A 188 -6.86 21.55 1.33
C HIS A 188 -6.47 22.69 2.31
N GLY A 189 -6.12 22.36 3.56
CA GLY A 189 -5.69 23.30 4.59
C GLY A 189 -4.18 23.36 4.76
#